data_AF-A0A521WZN3-F1
#
_entry.id   AF-A0A521WZN3-F1
#
_cell.length_a   1.000
_cell.length_b   1.000
_cell.length_c   1.000
_cell.angle_alpha   90.00
_cell.angle_beta   90.00
_cell.angle_gamma   90.00
#
_symmetry.space_group_name_H-M   'P 1'
#
loop_
_entity.id
_entity.type
_entity.pdbx_description
1 polymer ?
#
loop_
_entity_poly.entity_id
_entity_poly.type
_entity_poly.pdbx_seq_one_letter_code
_entity_poly.pdbx_strand_id
1 'polypeptide(L)' 'MNGLTLYTKISQLQNSEQLKVIELVDSLLNTKKSTRKQKHPKSGCMKGTFTMSDDFDAPLEDFQEYMQ' A
#
# COMPACT_ATOMS: atom_id res chain seq x y z
N MET A 1 17.63 22.49 -5.62
CA MET A 1 17.30 23.29 -4.43
C MET A 1 18.35 23.02 -3.37
N ASN A 2 19.18 24.00 -3.03
CA ASN A 2 20.26 23.81 -2.06
C ASN A 2 19.68 23.92 -0.64
N GLY A 3 19.97 22.97 0.25
CA GLY A 3 19.46 22.96 1.63
C GLY A 3 19.75 24.27 2.39
N LEU A 4 20.87 24.93 2.06
CA LEU A 4 21.25 26.22 2.63
C LEU A 4 20.21 27.31 2.32
N THR A 5 19.73 27.41 1.07
CA THR A 5 18.76 28.44 0.66
C THR A 5 17.39 28.29 1.32
N LEU A 6 17.01 27.07 1.67
CA LEU A 6 15.77 26.79 2.39
C LEU A 6 15.89 27.25 3.85
N TYR A 7 17.00 26.89 4.52
CA TYR A 7 17.28 27.28 5.89
C TYR A 7 17.30 28.81 6.05
N THR A 8 17.99 29.53 5.16
CA THR A 8 18.05 31.00 5.22
C THR A 8 16.67 31.64 5.15
N LYS A 9 15.77 31.11 4.30
CA LYS A 9 14.40 31.61 4.15
C LYS A 9 13.54 31.29 5.38
N ILE A 10 13.73 30.12 6.00
CA ILE A 10 13.03 29.72 7.24
C ILE A 10 13.48 30.57 8.42
N SER A 11 14.77 30.87 8.53
CA SER A 11 15.32 31.72 9.59
C SER A 11 14.89 33.19 9.52
N GLN A 12 14.42 33.65 8.36
CA GLN A 12 13.87 35.00 8.16
C GLN A 12 12.40 35.14 8.57
N LEU A 13 11.70 34.02 8.76
CA LEU A 13 10.29 33.98 9.13
C LEU A 13 10.12 34.18 10.64
N GLN A 14 8.95 34.69 11.05
CA GLN A 14 8.62 34.85 12.46
C GLN A 14 8.37 33.48 13.13
N ASN A 15 8.58 33.37 14.45
CA ASN A 15 8.41 32.12 15.19
C ASN A 15 7.05 31.43 14.94
N SER A 16 5.98 32.20 14.77
CA SER A 16 4.63 31.69 14.48
C SER A 16 4.52 31.04 13.10
N GLU A 17 5.29 31.52 12.13
CA GLU A 17 5.29 31.00 10.75
C GLU A 17 6.22 29.80 10.62
N GLN A 18 7.31 29.76 11.40
CA GLN A 18 8.19 28.61 11.49
C GLN A 18 7.44 27.37 12.00
N LEU A 19 6.53 27.53 12.98
CA LEU A 19 5.66 26.45 13.46
C LEU A 19 4.79 25.86 12.33
N LYS A 20 4.20 26.72 11.48
CA LYS A 20 3.40 26.25 10.33
C LYS A 20 4.26 25.51 9.31
N VAL A 21 5.50 25.93 9.10
CA VAL A 21 6.45 25.23 8.21
C VAL A 21 6.79 23.85 8.77
N ILE A 22 7.00 23.74 10.08
CA ILE A 22 7.24 22.45 10.74
C ILE A 22 6.04 21.51 10.55
N GLU A 23 4.82 21.98 10.85
CA GLU A 23 3.59 21.19 10.65
C GLU A 23 3.39 20.75 9.19
N LEU A 24 3.70 21.63 8.24
CA LEU A 24 3.63 21.31 6.81
C LEU A 24 4.63 20.21 6.45
N VAL A 25 5.87 20.32 6.92
CA VAL A 25 6.92 19.32 6.68
C VAL A 25 6.52 17.99 7.29
N ASP A 26 6.00 17.98 8.51
CA ASP A 26 5.51 16.78 9.19
C ASP A 26 4.35 16.12 8.43
N SER A 27 3.41 16.91 7.90
CA SER A 27 2.33 16.43 7.04
C SER A 27 2.87 15.80 5.75
N LEU A 28 3.84 16.43 5.09
CA LEU A 28 4.47 15.89 3.88
C LEU A 28 5.29 14.62 4.14
N LEU A 29 5.88 14.47 5.33
CA LEU A 29 6.58 13.25 5.73
C LEU A 29 5.61 12.14 6.12
N ASN A 30 4.50 12.46 6.79
CA ASN A 30 3.49 11.49 7.21
C ASN A 30 2.62 10.99 6.05
N THR A 31 2.34 11.82 5.03
CA THR A 31 1.65 11.39 3.80
C THR A 31 2.43 10.33 3.01
N LYS A 32 3.76 10.42 3.00
CA LYS A 32 4.63 9.37 2.41
C LYS A 32 4.63 8.07 3.22
N LYS A 33 4.36 8.16 4.53
CA LYS A 33 4.12 7.01 5.41
C LYS A 33 2.68 6.52 5.35
N SER A 34 1.88 6.90 4.33
CA SER A 34 0.65 6.18 4.02
C SER A 34 1.02 4.72 3.76
N THR A 35 0.97 3.96 4.84
CA THR A 35 0.98 2.53 4.87
C THR A 35 -0.24 2.15 4.06
N ARG A 36 -0.04 1.99 2.74
CA ARG A 36 -0.97 1.21 1.92
C ARG A 36 -0.95 -0.16 2.56
N LYS A 37 -1.81 -0.36 3.57
CA LYS A 37 -2.09 -1.65 4.15
C LYS A 37 -2.35 -2.52 2.94
N GLN A 38 -1.50 -3.52 2.73
CA GLN A 38 -1.67 -4.41 1.60
C GLN A 38 -3.13 -4.85 1.62
N LYS A 39 -3.84 -4.61 0.51
CA LYS A 39 -5.25 -4.97 0.43
C LYS A 39 -5.30 -6.50 0.47
N HIS A 40 -5.56 -7.06 1.64
CA HIS A 40 -5.77 -8.49 1.78
C HIS A 40 -7.11 -8.84 1.11
N PRO A 41 -7.16 -9.95 0.36
CA PRO A 41 -8.42 -10.44 -0.18
C PRO A 41 -9.40 -10.69 0.97
N LYS A 42 -10.64 -10.25 0.80
CA LYS A 42 -11.72 -10.54 1.75
C LYS A 42 -12.21 -11.96 1.51
N SER A 43 -12.56 -12.68 2.56
CA SER A 43 -13.23 -13.98 2.43
C SER A 43 -14.49 -13.83 1.58
N GLY A 44 -14.71 -14.80 0.68
CA GLY A 44 -15.86 -14.77 -0.23
C GLY A 44 -15.80 -13.71 -1.34
N CYS A 45 -14.65 -13.08 -1.60
CA CYS A 45 -14.50 -12.12 -2.71
C CYS A 45 -14.83 -12.68 -4.10
N MET A 46 -14.86 -14.02 -4.25
CA MET A 46 -15.24 -14.73 -5.48
C MET A 46 -16.44 -15.67 -5.27
N LYS A 47 -17.25 -15.44 -4.22
CA LYS A 47 -18.43 -16.28 -3.95
C LYS A 47 -19.43 -16.16 -5.11
N GLY A 48 -19.74 -17.28 -5.75
CA GLY A 48 -20.65 -17.34 -6.90
C GLY A 48 -20.01 -17.00 -8.25
N THR A 49 -18.68 -16.79 -8.30
CA THR A 49 -17.96 -16.58 -9.57
C THR A 49 -17.71 -17.87 -10.33
N PHE A 50 -17.62 -19.00 -9.62
CA PHE A 50 -17.38 -20.31 -10.21
C PHE A 50 -18.48 -21.29 -9.78
N THR A 51 -18.87 -22.15 -10.72
CA THR A 51 -19.69 -23.33 -10.46
C THR A 51 -18.74 -24.53 -10.42
N MET A 52 -18.81 -25.31 -9.35
CA MET A 52 -18.05 -26.56 -9.23
C MET A 52 -18.69 -27.59 -10.16
N SER A 53 -17.87 -28.24 -10.99
CA SER A 53 -18.30 -29.36 -11.83
C SER A 53 -18.46 -30.62 -10.98
N ASP A 54 -19.33 -31.52 -11.39
CA ASP A 54 -19.62 -32.78 -10.67
C ASP A 54 -18.39 -33.73 -10.64
N ASP A 55 -17.41 -33.50 -11.53
CA ASP A 55 -16.17 -34.25 -11.66
C ASP A 55 -14.94 -33.57 -11.01
N PHE A 56 -15.13 -32.60 -10.12
CA PHE A 56 -14.03 -31.85 -9.50
C PHE A 56 -12.99 -32.75 -8.79
N ASP A 57 -13.44 -33.85 -8.19
CA ASP A 57 -12.59 -34.82 -7.50
C ASP A 57 -11.95 -35.85 -8.44
N ALA A 58 -12.29 -35.82 -9.75
CA ALA A 58 -11.72 -36.73 -10.72
C ALA A 58 -10.21 -36.46 -10.91
N PRO A 59 -9.40 -37.51 -11.07
CA PRO A 59 -7.98 -37.34 -11.33
C PRO A 59 -7.76 -36.62 -12.66
N LEU A 60 -6.95 -35.56 -12.64
CA LEU A 60 -6.57 -34.85 -13.86
C LEU A 60 -5.79 -35.81 -14.77
N GLU A 61 -6.15 -35.83 -16.06
CA GLU A 61 -5.52 -36.71 -17.06
C GLU A 61 -3.99 -36.55 -17.05
N ASP A 62 -3.50 -35.32 -16.95
CA ASP A 62 -2.08 -34.97 -16.90
C ASP A 62 -1.36 -35.43 -15.61
N PHE A 63 -2.11 -35.85 -14.59
CA PHE A 63 -1.56 -36.26 -13.28
C PHE A 63 -1.66 -37.77 -13.02
N GLN A 64 -2.16 -38.55 -13.99
CA GLN A 64 -2.31 -40.01 -13.88
C GLN A 64 -0.97 -40.72 -13.60
N GLU A 65 0.13 -40.20 -14.15
CA GLU A 65 1.48 -40.75 -13.97
C GLU A 65 1.95 -40.72 -12.50
N TYR A 66 1.42 -39.80 -11.68
CA TYR A 66 1.82 -39.60 -10.28
C TYR A 66 0.99 -40.40 -9.25
N MET A 67 0.00 -41.17 -9.70
CA MET A 67 -0.89 -41.97 -8.83
C MET A 67 -0.43 -43.43 -8.65
N GLN A 68 0.81 -43.76 -9.04
CA GLN A 68 1.42 -45.09 -8.91
C GLN A 68 2.12 -45.33 -7.57
#